data_AF-A0A974PD40-F1
#
_entry.id   AF-A0A974PD40-F1
#
_cell.length_a   1.000
_cell.length_b   1.000
_cell.length_c   1.000
_cell.angle_alpha   90.00
_cell.angle_beta   90.00
_cell.angle_gamma   90.00
#
_symmetry.space_group_name_H-M   'P 1'
#
loop_
_entity.id
_entity.type
_entity.pdbx_description
1 polymer ?
#
loop_
_entity_poly.entity_id
_entity_poly.type
_entity_poly.pdbx_seq_one_letter_code
_entity_poly.pdbx_strand_id
1 'polypeptide(L)'
;MRRRVDDVDPFIGVDGENNCLCGPYLPNSIVRLGPDTLPPQLSHGYDSSRPIIRFSHTHVSGTGGGGRYGNVGFTPIPECRGFSWTPMRRGMNMPKQAITA
;
A
#
# COMPACT_ATOMS: atom_id res chain seq x y z
N MET A 1 -17.21 23.92 8.64
CA MET A 1 -15.97 24.62 8.21
C MET A 1 -15.09 23.57 7.53
N ARG A 2 -14.69 23.74 6.26
CA ARG A 2 -13.79 22.79 5.58
C ARG A 2 -12.37 22.94 6.11
N ARG A 3 -11.68 21.82 6.33
CA ARG A 3 -10.25 21.80 6.69
C ARG A 3 -9.46 21.57 5.40
N ARG A 4 -8.25 22.10 5.32
CA ARG A 4 -7.37 21.91 4.13
C ARG A 4 -7.10 20.43 3.79
N VAL A 5 -7.18 19.55 4.79
CA VAL A 5 -7.03 18.09 4.60
C VAL A 5 -8.17 17.49 3.78
N ASP A 6 -9.35 18.11 3.79
CA ASP A 6 -10.53 17.62 3.06
C ASP A 6 -10.41 17.90 1.54
N ASP A 7 -9.41 18.70 1.12
CA ASP A 7 -9.12 19.01 -0.29
C ASP A 7 -8.05 18.08 -0.90
N VAL A 8 -7.47 17.17 -0.10
CA VAL A 8 -6.38 16.28 -0.52
C VAL A 8 -6.94 14.89 -0.84
N ASP A 9 -6.72 14.42 -2.07
CA ASP A 9 -7.01 13.04 -2.46
C ASP A 9 -5.70 12.24 -2.63
N PRO A 10 -5.40 11.28 -1.75
CA PRO A 10 -4.18 10.48 -1.81
C PRO A 10 -4.17 9.44 -2.94
N PHE A 11 -5.29 9.24 -3.66
CA PHE A 11 -5.35 8.31 -4.79
C PHE A 11 -4.93 8.95 -6.12
N ILE A 12 -4.74 10.27 -6.17
CA ILE A 12 -4.26 10.96 -7.36
C ILE A 12 -2.80 10.58 -7.65
N GLY A 13 -2.56 10.05 -8.86
CA GLY A 13 -1.22 9.65 -9.31
C GLY A 13 -0.71 8.34 -8.72
N VAL A 14 -1.58 7.55 -8.10
CA VAL A 14 -1.23 6.23 -7.57
C VAL A 14 -1.12 5.20 -8.69
N ASP A 15 -2.08 5.22 -9.62
CA ASP A 15 -2.04 4.34 -10.80
C ASP A 15 -1.19 4.93 -11.93
N GLY A 16 -0.66 4.05 -12.79
CA GLY A 16 0.19 4.42 -13.92
C GLY A 16 1.66 4.61 -13.54
N GLU A 17 2.33 5.58 -14.15
CA GLU A 17 3.79 5.77 -14.04
C GLU A 17 4.22 6.78 -12.95
N ASN A 18 3.24 7.36 -12.25
CA ASN A 18 3.46 8.48 -11.33
C ASN A 18 3.97 8.02 -9.95
N ASN A 19 3.66 6.79 -9.55
CA ASN A 19 4.16 6.18 -8.31
C ASN A 19 3.87 6.98 -7.03
N CYS A 20 2.70 7.63 -6.92
CA CYS A 20 2.30 8.32 -5.68
C CYS A 20 1.89 7.34 -4.58
N LEU A 21 2.02 7.79 -3.33
CA LEU A 21 1.63 7.02 -2.15
C LEU A 21 0.17 7.28 -1.77
N CYS A 22 -0.57 6.21 -1.51
CA CYS A 22 -1.96 6.27 -1.05
C CYS A 22 -2.15 6.11 0.46
N GLY A 23 -1.09 5.74 1.19
CA GLY A 23 -1.15 5.45 2.62
C GLY A 23 -0.95 6.69 3.52
N PRO A 24 -1.28 6.60 4.81
CA PRO A 24 -1.17 7.71 5.74
C PRO A 24 0.27 7.96 6.18
N TYR A 25 0.72 9.22 6.13
CA TYR A 25 2.01 9.65 6.67
C TYR A 25 2.04 11.14 6.95
N LEU A 26 2.94 11.57 7.85
CA LEU A 26 3.16 12.98 8.14
C LEU A 26 4.12 13.61 7.10
N PRO A 27 4.05 14.93 6.84
CA PRO A 27 5.01 15.59 5.96
C PRO A 27 6.45 15.30 6.40
N ASN A 28 7.29 14.85 5.44
CA ASN A 28 8.69 14.49 5.66
C ASN A 28 8.94 13.33 6.65
N SER A 29 7.95 12.49 6.93
CA SER A 29 8.15 11.34 7.80
C SER A 29 9.06 10.27 7.19
N ILE A 30 9.73 9.54 8.08
CA ILE A 30 10.52 8.34 7.76
C ILE A 30 9.60 7.13 7.55
N VAL A 31 8.54 7.03 8.38
CA VAL A 31 7.52 5.98 8.25
C VAL A 31 6.49 6.45 7.23
N ARG A 32 6.35 5.68 6.17
CA ARG A 32 5.31 5.86 5.15
C ARG A 32 4.52 4.57 5.10
N LEU A 33 3.52 4.47 5.96
CA LEU A 33 2.69 3.28 6.06
C LEU A 33 1.81 3.20 4.83
N GLY A 34 1.77 2.05 4.16
CA GLY A 34 0.96 1.90 2.96
C GLY A 34 0.69 0.44 2.59
N PRO A 35 -0.34 0.20 1.77
CA PRO A 35 -0.67 -1.12 1.26
C PRO A 35 0.39 -1.62 0.26
N ASP A 36 0.67 -2.92 0.31
CA ASP A 36 1.44 -3.63 -0.70
C ASP A 36 0.50 -4.56 -1.48
N THR A 37 0.61 -4.53 -2.79
CA THR A 37 -0.11 -5.42 -3.71
C THR A 37 0.74 -6.63 -4.10
N LEU A 38 0.09 -7.63 -4.68
CA LEU A 38 0.80 -8.84 -5.12
C LEU A 38 1.97 -8.49 -6.08
N PRO A 39 3.16 -9.09 -5.94
CA PRO A 39 4.28 -8.85 -6.85
C PRO A 39 3.98 -9.26 -8.31
N PRO A 40 4.60 -8.64 -9.33
CA PRO A 40 5.64 -7.62 -9.25
C PRO A 40 5.05 -6.23 -8.94
N GLN A 41 5.50 -5.59 -7.86
CA GLN A 41 5.04 -4.25 -7.48
C GLN A 41 6.02 -3.17 -7.95
N LEU A 42 5.50 -1.96 -8.16
CA LEU A 42 6.29 -0.76 -8.37
C LEU A 42 6.96 -0.31 -7.07
N SER A 43 7.84 0.69 -7.15
CA SER A 43 8.61 1.20 -5.99
C SER A 43 7.74 1.68 -4.82
N HIS A 44 6.48 2.04 -5.08
CA HIS A 44 5.52 2.54 -4.10
C HIS A 44 4.55 1.46 -3.55
N GLY A 45 4.70 0.20 -4.00
CA GLY A 45 4.06 -0.98 -3.41
C GLY A 45 2.60 -1.25 -3.81
N TYR A 46 1.85 -0.25 -4.30
CA TYR A 46 0.42 -0.37 -4.54
C TYR A 46 0.05 -0.30 -6.03
N ASP A 47 -1.09 -0.88 -6.39
CA ASP A 47 -1.70 -0.82 -7.73
C ASP A 47 -3.20 -1.08 -7.54
N SER A 48 -4.06 -0.17 -8.00
CA SER A 48 -5.49 -0.28 -7.73
C SER A 48 -6.17 -1.44 -8.46
N SER A 49 -5.51 -2.04 -9.45
CA SER A 49 -5.97 -3.23 -10.19
C SER A 49 -5.62 -4.56 -9.51
N ARG A 50 -4.82 -4.53 -8.43
CA ARG A 50 -4.23 -5.72 -7.83
C ARG A 50 -4.66 -5.92 -6.37
N PRO A 51 -4.76 -7.18 -5.91
CA PRO A 51 -5.15 -7.44 -4.54
C PRO A 51 -4.05 -7.00 -3.56
N ILE A 52 -4.48 -6.39 -2.46
CA ILE A 52 -3.62 -6.00 -1.34
C ILE A 52 -3.26 -7.26 -0.54
N ILE A 53 -1.98 -7.46 -0.28
CA ILE A 53 -1.47 -8.65 0.43
C ILE A 53 -1.01 -8.32 1.85
N ARG A 54 -0.61 -7.07 2.12
CA ARG A 54 -0.10 -6.62 3.44
C ARG A 54 -0.06 -5.09 3.51
N PHE A 55 0.27 -4.58 4.68
CA PHE A 55 0.63 -3.17 4.90
C PHE A 55 2.06 -3.09 5.41
N SER A 56 2.90 -2.23 4.84
CA SER A 56 4.32 -2.10 5.20
C SER A 56 4.69 -0.66 5.52
N HIS A 57 5.76 -0.49 6.30
CA HIS A 57 6.09 0.78 6.96
C HIS A 57 6.99 1.71 6.13
N THR A 58 7.59 1.20 5.07
CA THR A 58 8.52 1.95 4.22
C THR A 58 8.04 1.93 2.78
N HIS A 59 7.84 3.12 2.21
CA HIS A 59 7.52 3.33 0.82
C HIS A 59 8.17 4.60 0.30
N VAL A 60 8.30 4.72 -1.01
CA VAL A 60 8.83 5.92 -1.65
C VAL A 60 7.83 6.42 -2.70
N SER A 61 7.67 7.75 -2.77
CA SER A 61 6.77 8.39 -3.73
C SER A 61 7.57 8.87 -4.94
N GLY A 62 7.03 8.69 -6.14
CA GLY A 62 7.54 9.31 -7.37
C GLY A 62 8.83 8.72 -7.92
N THR A 63 9.26 7.54 -7.47
CA THR A 63 10.45 6.87 -8.01
C THR A 63 10.08 5.81 -9.03
N GLY A 64 10.80 5.81 -10.15
CA GLY A 64 10.73 4.71 -11.13
C GLY A 64 11.47 3.45 -10.68
N GLY A 65 11.32 2.38 -11.46
CA GLY A 65 11.96 1.09 -11.22
C GLY A 65 11.11 0.12 -10.37
N GLY A 66 11.56 -1.12 -10.28
CA GLY A 66 10.87 -2.18 -9.55
C GLY A 66 10.85 -1.97 -8.03
N GLY A 67 9.98 -2.70 -7.34
CA GLY A 67 9.80 -2.64 -5.88
C GLY A 67 11.10 -2.84 -5.09
N ARG A 68 11.56 -1.79 -4.40
CA ARG A 68 12.74 -1.81 -3.50
C ARG A 68 12.40 -1.55 -2.02
N TYR A 69 11.17 -1.11 -1.74
CA TYR A 69 10.67 -0.81 -0.40
C TYR A 69 9.59 -1.82 0.01
N GLY A 70 8.83 -1.52 1.06
CA GLY A 70 7.87 -2.43 1.67
C GLY A 70 8.48 -3.25 2.81
N ASN A 71 9.36 -2.64 3.60
CA ASN A 71 9.97 -3.28 4.76
C ASN A 71 8.98 -3.31 5.93
N VAL A 72 9.10 -4.35 6.77
CA VAL A 72 8.27 -4.56 7.96
C VAL A 72 6.78 -4.58 7.60
N GLY A 73 6.36 -5.67 6.95
CA GLY A 73 4.99 -5.87 6.51
C GLY A 73 4.14 -6.61 7.55
N PHE A 74 2.91 -6.15 7.75
CA PHE A 74 1.88 -6.82 8.53
C PHE A 74 0.71 -7.23 7.63
N THR A 75 0.30 -8.49 7.73
CA THR A 75 -0.90 -8.99 7.06
C THR A 75 -1.91 -9.39 8.12
N PRO A 76 -3.05 -8.70 8.23
CA PRO A 76 -4.12 -9.15 9.10
C PRO A 76 -4.70 -10.46 8.53
N ILE A 77 -4.68 -11.52 9.33
CA ILE A 77 -5.29 -12.81 8.99
C ILE A 77 -6.61 -12.96 9.77
N PRO A 78 -7.75 -13.15 9.10
CA PRO A 78 -9.06 -13.23 9.75
C PRO A 78 -9.29 -14.57 10.46
N GLU A 79 -8.54 -15.63 10.10
CA GLU A 79 -8.64 -16.95 10.73
C GLU A 79 -7.26 -17.62 10.82
N CYS A 80 -6.98 -18.28 11.96
CA CYS A 80 -5.77 -19.06 12.19
C CYS A 80 -5.81 -20.49 11.60
N ARG A 81 -6.62 -20.75 10.56
CA ARG A 81 -6.60 -22.05 9.87
C ARG A 81 -5.59 -22.03 8.74
N GLY A 82 -4.42 -22.64 8.99
CA GLY A 82 -3.46 -23.00 7.95
C GLY A 82 -2.42 -21.94 7.66
N PHE A 83 -1.61 -21.58 8.67
CA PHE A 83 -0.31 -20.95 8.44
C PHE A 83 0.55 -21.89 7.58
N SER A 84 0.49 -21.70 6.27
CA SER A 84 1.29 -22.38 5.29
C SER A 84 2.29 -21.37 4.77
N TRP A 85 3.59 -21.68 4.90
CA TRP A 85 4.70 -20.89 4.33
C TRP A 85 4.66 -20.77 2.80
N THR A 86 3.62 -21.31 2.14
CA THR A 86 3.37 -21.03 0.74
C THR A 86 3.18 -19.52 0.60
N PRO A 87 3.89 -18.86 -0.34
CA PRO A 87 3.64 -17.46 -0.66
C PRO A 87 2.13 -17.28 -0.82
N MET A 88 1.57 -16.24 -0.20
CA MET A 88 0.14 -15.96 -0.14
C MET A 88 -0.41 -15.75 -1.57
N ARG A 89 -0.65 -16.85 -2.29
CA ARG A 89 -1.04 -16.89 -3.72
C ARG A 89 -2.48 -16.44 -3.93
N ARG A 90 -3.28 -16.42 -2.86
CA ARG A 90 -4.59 -15.78 -2.83
C ARG A 90 -4.41 -14.44 -2.10
N GLY A 91 -4.24 -13.38 -2.88
CA GLY A 91 -4.36 -12.03 -2.32
C GLY A 91 -5.74 -11.91 -1.66
N MET A 92 -5.77 -11.39 -0.44
CA MET A 92 -7.03 -10.98 0.15
C MET A 92 -7.51 -9.80 -0.69
N ASN A 93 -8.64 -9.93 -1.37
CA ASN A 93 -9.19 -8.83 -2.14
C ASN A 93 -9.73 -7.78 -1.15
N MET A 94 -8.85 -6.98 -0.57
CA MET A 94 -9.24 -5.90 0.31
C MET A 94 -9.72 -4.73 -0.55
N PRO A 95 -10.95 -4.22 -0.30
CA PRO A 95 -11.46 -3.09 -1.06
C PRO A 95 -10.60 -1.85 -0.80
N LYS A 96 -10.63 -0.86 -1.71
CA LYS A 96 -9.93 0.43 -1.56
C LYS A 96 -10.21 1.13 -0.22
N GLN A 97 -11.39 0.87 0.35
CA GLN A 97 -11.82 1.31 1.68
C GLN A 97 -10.89 0.84 2.81
N ALA A 98 -10.17 -0.28 2.65
CA ALA A 98 -9.22 -0.77 3.64
C ALA A 98 -7.99 0.13 3.83
N ILE A 99 -7.76 1.08 2.92
CA ILE A 99 -6.64 2.04 2.98
C ILE A 99 -7.08 3.35 3.66
N THR A 100 -8.38 3.63 3.69
CA THR A 100 -8.94 4.88 4.25
C THR A 100 -9.27 4.66 5.72
N ALA A 101 -8.71 5.48 6.60
CA ALA A 101 -9.07 5.52 8.02
C ALA A 101 -10.36 6.31 8.25
#